data_AF-A0A0G0TC07-F1
#
_entry.id   AF-A0A0G0TC07-F1
#
_cell.length_a   1.000
_cell.length_b   1.000
_cell.length_c   1.000
_cell.angle_alpha   90.00
_cell.angle_beta   90.00
_cell.angle_gamma   90.00
#
_symmetry.space_group_name_H-M   'P 1'
#
loop_
_entity.id
_entity.type
_entity.pdbx_description
1 polymer ?
#
loop_
_entity_poly.entity_id
_entity_poly.type
_entity_poly.pdbx_seq_one_letter_code
_entity_poly.pdbx_strand_id
1 'polypeptide(L)'
;MPKIISVGTPNPEDLKQNPLKDLWEGFRSLDKFMKMSLLSGVLLIVFGVYAAGNVLETRQQAGGGTLSRVDINPGVLELHEDNNFNTEMSALAYNVAGDPIWDGVYYEWGTSSTNSVGTLTQTVGNITQYDPLKTGCGEVHVIARYGDQTITKSIQVTVQPARDSGQPDIKCETTPEPISSSRVFVTSTTYDGNLGGLEGADAKCQERANAANLGGQWKAWLSDTNTSAASRITHSNNSYKLLNGNVIANNWEDLIDGSIQNSINLDEFKRVPSYQSCVWTSTATNGNFLPKSANLTACSDYTSADANYSWCGHNGSKDFNWTKWSTDVCSNSSPLYCFEQPSSITPTPTPLQNQTLQLTPKADSFVRSNNPAKNYGSSNEMWIDGKPQSIVYLKFDLSRLSGKEILNAKLRLRVANITDSQSGGTFRIHPVLDNSWEEKKIKFSNKPSMSPAIASFSNPKKQQSIEIDLTGVISSGSGSVSLAIDTGSSDGAVIRSKEAQSASNRPTLIVGYR
;
A
#
# COMPACT_ATOMS: atom_id res chain seq x y z
N MET A 1 27.11 -57.65 -37.24
CA MET A 1 25.84 -56.91 -37.09
C MET A 1 24.94 -57.75 -36.20
N PRO A 2 24.50 -57.26 -35.04
CA PRO A 2 24.52 -58.09 -33.84
C PRO A 2 23.36 -59.09 -33.78
N LYS A 3 23.78 -60.35 -33.67
CA LYS A 3 23.04 -61.52 -33.24
C LYS A 3 22.44 -61.28 -31.86
N ILE A 4 21.17 -61.67 -31.71
CA ILE A 4 20.50 -61.86 -30.43
C ILE A 4 21.32 -62.88 -29.63
N ILE A 5 21.87 -62.44 -28.49
CA ILE A 5 22.43 -63.32 -27.47
C ILE A 5 21.34 -63.51 -26.40
N SER A 6 20.93 -64.76 -26.29
CA SER A 6 20.15 -65.36 -25.20
C SER A 6 20.75 -65.04 -23.84
N VAL A 7 19.90 -64.72 -22.86
CA VAL A 7 20.13 -65.13 -21.47
C VAL A 7 18.79 -65.51 -20.83
N GLY A 8 18.66 -66.78 -20.46
CA GLY A 8 17.79 -67.27 -19.38
C GLY A 8 16.34 -67.60 -19.72
N THR A 9 16.05 -68.89 -19.95
CA THR A 9 14.71 -69.47 -19.78
C THR A 9 14.25 -69.30 -18.31
N PRO A 10 13.11 -68.66 -18.03
CA PRO A 10 12.55 -68.63 -16.67
C PRO A 10 12.11 -70.03 -16.27
N ASN A 11 12.48 -70.41 -15.05
CA ASN A 11 12.11 -71.67 -14.41
C ASN A 11 10.57 -71.68 -14.21
N PRO A 12 9.85 -72.79 -14.46
CA PRO A 12 8.39 -72.85 -14.24
C PRO A 12 7.93 -72.57 -12.79
N GLU A 13 8.86 -72.46 -11.84
CA GLU A 13 8.59 -72.10 -10.44
C GLU A 13 8.47 -70.58 -10.20
N ASP A 14 8.90 -69.71 -11.11
CA ASP A 14 8.90 -68.24 -10.92
C ASP A 14 7.53 -67.56 -11.18
N LEU A 15 6.48 -68.35 -11.49
CA LEU A 15 5.11 -67.85 -11.69
C LEU A 15 4.22 -67.89 -10.43
N LYS A 16 4.82 -68.06 -9.24
CA LYS A 16 4.10 -68.03 -7.96
C LYS A 16 4.56 -66.85 -7.10
N GLN A 17 4.08 -65.65 -7.43
CA GLN A 17 3.77 -64.55 -6.50
C GLN A 17 3.24 -63.34 -7.29
N ASN A 18 2.02 -63.45 -7.83
CA ASN A 18 1.27 -62.28 -8.26
C ASN A 18 0.41 -61.81 -7.07
N PRO A 19 0.73 -60.69 -6.41
CA PRO A 19 0.00 -60.24 -5.22
C PRO A 19 -1.48 -59.93 -5.50
N LEU A 20 -1.85 -59.72 -6.77
CA LEU A 20 -3.24 -59.54 -7.18
C LEU A 20 -4.00 -60.86 -7.33
N LYS A 21 -3.29 -61.99 -7.52
CA LYS A 21 -3.91 -63.31 -7.60
C LYS A 21 -4.38 -63.77 -6.23
N ASP A 22 -3.57 -63.61 -5.19
CA ASP A 22 -3.96 -63.96 -3.82
C ASP A 22 -5.09 -63.07 -3.30
N LEU A 23 -5.10 -61.79 -3.67
CA LEU A 23 -6.18 -60.87 -3.35
C LEU A 23 -7.50 -61.26 -4.05
N TRP A 24 -7.41 -61.70 -5.31
CA TRP A 24 -8.57 -62.08 -6.11
C TRP A 24 -9.09 -63.50 -5.78
N GLU A 25 -8.21 -64.44 -5.45
CA GLU A 25 -8.59 -65.75 -4.92
C GLU A 25 -9.18 -65.63 -3.50
N GLY A 26 -8.62 -64.75 -2.67
CA GLY A 26 -9.20 -64.37 -1.38
C GLY A 26 -10.59 -63.75 -1.52
N PHE A 27 -10.80 -62.87 -2.50
CA PHE A 27 -12.14 -62.35 -2.79
C PHE A 27 -13.08 -63.44 -3.35
N ARG A 28 -12.60 -64.36 -4.18
CA ARG A 28 -13.40 -65.48 -4.73
C ARG A 28 -13.79 -66.52 -3.70
N SER A 29 -13.00 -66.75 -2.65
CA SER A 29 -13.28 -67.73 -1.61
C SER A 29 -14.32 -67.25 -0.59
N LEU A 30 -14.63 -65.95 -0.56
CA LEU A 30 -15.69 -65.39 0.27
C LEU A 30 -17.08 -65.92 -0.13
N ASP A 31 -17.95 -66.12 0.86
CA ASP A 31 -19.35 -66.44 0.63
C ASP A 31 -20.08 -65.28 -0.08
N LYS A 32 -21.22 -65.58 -0.70
CA LYS A 32 -22.00 -64.62 -1.50
C LYS A 32 -22.43 -63.39 -0.68
N PHE A 33 -22.69 -63.55 0.61
CA PHE A 33 -23.04 -62.48 1.54
C PHE A 33 -21.84 -61.56 1.83
N MET A 34 -20.67 -62.13 2.15
CA MET A 34 -19.42 -61.37 2.36
C MET A 34 -18.99 -60.58 1.11
N LYS A 35 -19.15 -61.16 -0.09
CA LYS A 35 -18.85 -60.46 -1.36
C LYS A 35 -19.77 -59.25 -1.58
N MET A 36 -21.07 -59.39 -1.32
CA MET A 36 -22.01 -58.27 -1.42
C MET A 36 -21.74 -57.20 -0.36
N SER A 37 -21.31 -57.57 0.84
CA SER A 37 -20.98 -56.60 1.90
C SER A 37 -19.73 -55.77 1.57
N LEU A 38 -18.70 -56.37 0.95
CA LEU A 38 -17.50 -55.65 0.50
C LEU A 38 -17.77 -54.74 -0.70
N LEU A 39 -18.55 -55.22 -1.69
CA LEU A 39 -18.99 -54.39 -2.83
C LEU A 39 -19.89 -53.23 -2.37
N SER A 40 -20.79 -53.47 -1.41
CA SER A 40 -21.64 -52.44 -0.80
C SER A 40 -20.83 -51.43 0.03
N GLY A 41 -19.79 -51.87 0.75
CA GLY A 41 -18.90 -51.00 1.50
C GLY A 41 -18.05 -50.07 0.62
N VAL A 42 -17.50 -50.57 -0.48
CA VAL A 42 -16.79 -49.75 -1.46
C VAL A 42 -17.74 -48.78 -2.16
N LEU A 43 -18.96 -49.21 -2.49
CA LEU A 43 -20.00 -48.35 -3.07
C LEU A 43 -20.42 -47.24 -2.09
N LEU A 44 -20.54 -47.54 -0.79
CA LEU A 44 -20.86 -46.57 0.27
C LEU A 44 -19.73 -45.57 0.54
N ILE A 45 -18.46 -45.96 0.37
CA ILE A 45 -17.32 -45.03 0.50
C ILE A 45 -17.27 -44.10 -0.72
N VAL A 46 -17.46 -44.63 -1.93
CA VAL A 46 -17.45 -43.82 -3.17
C VAL A 46 -18.68 -42.91 -3.25
N PHE A 47 -19.88 -43.41 -2.94
CA PHE A 47 -21.09 -42.58 -2.86
C PHE A 47 -21.11 -41.69 -1.62
N GLY A 48 -20.47 -42.07 -0.52
CA GLY A 48 -20.35 -41.22 0.68
C GLY A 48 -19.44 -40.01 0.42
N VAL A 49 -18.34 -40.19 -0.30
CA VAL A 49 -17.46 -39.08 -0.73
C VAL A 49 -18.13 -38.24 -1.82
N TYR A 50 -18.83 -38.86 -2.77
CA TYR A 50 -19.60 -38.15 -3.81
C TYR A 50 -20.81 -37.38 -3.24
N ALA A 51 -21.53 -37.96 -2.29
CA ALA A 51 -22.64 -37.31 -1.61
C ALA A 51 -22.16 -36.25 -0.61
N ALA A 52 -21.04 -36.45 0.09
CA ALA A 52 -20.45 -35.39 0.93
C ALA A 52 -19.93 -34.22 0.09
N GLY A 53 -19.31 -34.49 -1.07
CA GLY A 53 -18.92 -33.48 -2.05
C GLY A 53 -20.12 -32.69 -2.58
N ASN A 54 -21.16 -33.40 -3.02
CA ASN A 54 -22.39 -32.76 -3.51
C ASN A 54 -23.20 -32.07 -2.39
N VAL A 55 -23.17 -32.54 -1.13
CA VAL A 55 -23.83 -31.90 0.02
C VAL A 55 -23.05 -30.67 0.51
N LEU A 56 -21.71 -30.66 0.38
CA LEU A 56 -20.89 -29.46 0.57
C LEU A 56 -21.13 -28.43 -0.55
N GLU A 57 -21.22 -28.88 -1.81
CA GLU A 57 -21.54 -28.02 -2.97
C GLU A 57 -23.00 -27.52 -2.96
N THR A 58 -23.98 -28.35 -2.58
CA THR A 58 -25.38 -27.90 -2.44
C THR A 58 -25.62 -27.07 -1.19
N ARG A 59 -24.84 -27.21 -0.10
CA ARG A 59 -24.86 -26.23 1.01
C ARG A 59 -24.23 -24.90 0.60
N GLN A 60 -23.22 -24.88 -0.26
CA GLN A 60 -22.71 -23.64 -0.86
C GLN A 60 -23.70 -22.99 -1.83
N GLN A 61 -24.52 -23.79 -2.55
CA GLN A 61 -25.46 -23.25 -3.55
C GLN A 61 -26.88 -22.97 -3.04
N ALA A 62 -27.32 -23.53 -1.91
CA ALA A 62 -28.69 -23.35 -1.41
C ALA A 62 -28.90 -22.16 -0.45
N GLY A 63 -27.87 -21.33 -0.20
CA GLY A 63 -27.99 -20.11 0.61
C GLY A 63 -26.99 -18.99 0.25
N GLY A 64 -26.24 -19.14 -0.85
CA GLY A 64 -25.15 -18.26 -1.24
C GLY A 64 -25.60 -16.91 -1.79
N GLY A 65 -25.99 -15.99 -0.90
CA GLY A 65 -26.00 -14.58 -1.24
C GLY A 65 -24.56 -14.03 -1.27
N THR A 66 -24.24 -13.18 -2.23
CA THR A 66 -22.99 -12.40 -2.20
C THR A 66 -23.03 -11.44 -1.01
N LEU A 67 -22.07 -11.56 -0.08
CA LEU A 67 -21.81 -10.61 0.99
C LEU A 67 -21.56 -9.22 0.38
N SER A 68 -22.45 -8.28 0.68
CA SER A 68 -22.45 -6.93 0.08
C SER A 68 -22.22 -5.82 1.10
N ARG A 69 -22.65 -6.00 2.35
CA ARG A 69 -22.48 -5.01 3.42
C ARG A 69 -22.40 -5.69 4.79
N VAL A 70 -21.76 -5.04 5.77
CA VAL A 70 -21.91 -5.32 7.19
C VAL A 70 -22.18 -4.02 7.94
N ASP A 71 -23.16 -4.04 8.84
CA ASP A 71 -23.51 -2.90 9.68
C ASP A 71 -23.13 -3.20 11.14
N ILE A 72 -22.70 -2.17 11.88
CA ILE A 72 -22.43 -2.21 13.32
C ILE A 72 -23.54 -1.43 14.04
N ASN A 73 -24.04 -1.98 15.13
CA ASN A 73 -24.99 -1.33 16.02
C ASN A 73 -24.45 -1.31 17.46
N PRO A 74 -24.36 -0.15 18.13
CA PRO A 74 -24.67 1.19 17.60
C PRO A 74 -23.66 1.63 16.52
N GLY A 75 -24.12 2.39 15.52
CA GLY A 75 -23.29 2.85 14.40
C GLY A 75 -22.30 3.96 14.75
N VAL A 76 -22.42 4.54 15.94
CA VAL A 76 -21.49 5.49 16.57
C VAL A 76 -21.47 5.17 18.06
N LEU A 77 -20.28 5.19 18.67
CA LEU A 77 -20.12 4.91 20.10
C LEU A 77 -19.62 6.15 20.84
N GLU A 78 -20.50 6.76 21.63
CA GLU A 78 -20.19 7.90 22.50
C GLU A 78 -20.34 7.50 23.96
N LEU A 79 -19.24 7.53 24.70
CA LEU A 79 -19.12 7.12 26.09
C LEU A 79 -18.58 8.28 26.93
N HIS A 80 -18.73 8.19 28.25
CA HIS A 80 -18.09 9.10 29.20
C HIS A 80 -17.29 8.29 30.22
N GLU A 81 -16.22 8.89 30.75
CA GLU A 81 -15.37 8.27 31.79
C GLU A 81 -16.13 7.94 33.09
N ASP A 82 -17.21 8.65 33.40
CA ASP A 82 -18.08 8.38 34.55
C ASP A 82 -19.07 7.23 34.31
N ASN A 83 -19.29 6.84 33.06
CA ASN A 83 -20.13 5.70 32.69
C ASN A 83 -19.31 4.41 32.71
N ASN A 84 -19.19 3.81 33.89
CA ASN A 84 -18.47 2.56 34.11
C ASN A 84 -19.23 1.30 33.60
N PHE A 85 -20.07 1.46 32.57
CA PHE A 85 -20.86 0.39 31.96
C PHE A 85 -20.30 0.04 30.59
N ASN A 86 -19.84 -1.19 30.48
CA ASN A 86 -19.44 -1.82 29.23
C ASN A 86 -20.61 -1.75 28.23
N THR A 87 -20.36 -1.27 27.00
CA THR A 87 -21.41 -1.12 25.98
C THR A 87 -21.40 -2.29 25.01
N GLU A 88 -22.52 -3.00 24.90
CA GLU A 88 -22.68 -4.08 23.93
C GLU A 88 -22.79 -3.53 22.51
N MET A 89 -22.16 -4.24 21.58
CA MET A 89 -22.16 -3.94 20.16
C MET A 89 -22.48 -5.21 19.37
N SER A 90 -23.18 -5.06 18.25
CA SER A 90 -23.53 -6.17 17.36
C SER A 90 -23.19 -5.85 15.91
N ALA A 91 -22.90 -6.88 15.12
CA ALA A 91 -22.71 -6.80 13.68
C ALA A 91 -23.70 -7.70 12.94
N LEU A 92 -24.18 -7.22 11.79
CA LEU A 92 -25.03 -8.01 10.89
C LEU A 92 -24.62 -7.78 9.44
N ALA A 93 -24.39 -8.88 8.72
CA ALA A 93 -24.06 -8.90 7.30
C ALA A 93 -25.32 -8.97 6.43
N TYR A 94 -25.23 -8.41 5.23
CA TYR A 94 -26.31 -8.34 4.25
C TYR A 94 -25.83 -8.77 2.87
N ASN A 95 -26.74 -9.36 2.10
CA ASN A 95 -26.49 -9.71 0.71
C ASN A 95 -26.72 -8.52 -0.24
N VAL A 96 -26.48 -8.71 -1.54
CA VAL A 96 -26.70 -7.69 -2.58
C VAL A 96 -28.16 -7.20 -2.72
N ALA A 97 -29.13 -7.99 -2.29
CA ALA A 97 -30.55 -7.60 -2.26
C ALA A 97 -30.90 -6.77 -1.01
N GLY A 98 -29.97 -6.67 -0.04
CA GLY A 98 -30.18 -5.99 1.23
C GLY A 98 -30.80 -6.87 2.32
N ASP A 99 -30.94 -8.18 2.09
CA ASP A 99 -31.45 -9.12 3.10
C ASP A 99 -30.33 -9.53 4.07
N PRO A 100 -30.64 -9.70 5.37
CA PRO A 100 -29.66 -10.14 6.35
C PRO A 100 -29.22 -11.60 6.11
N ILE A 101 -27.92 -11.84 6.27
CA ILE A 101 -27.31 -13.17 6.19
C ILE A 101 -27.14 -13.71 7.61
N TRP A 102 -28.01 -14.65 7.99
CA TRP A 102 -28.10 -15.16 9.36
C TRP A 102 -27.14 -16.31 9.68
N ASP A 103 -26.62 -17.01 8.67
CA ASP A 103 -25.77 -18.20 8.85
C ASP A 103 -24.56 -18.18 7.90
N GLY A 104 -23.46 -18.81 8.32
CA GLY A 104 -22.22 -18.93 7.55
C GLY A 104 -21.31 -17.70 7.56
N VAL A 105 -21.70 -16.61 8.23
CA VAL A 105 -20.86 -15.40 8.36
C VAL A 105 -20.04 -15.47 9.65
N TYR A 106 -18.73 -15.30 9.52
CA TYR A 106 -17.80 -15.22 10.64
C TYR A 106 -17.36 -13.77 10.86
N TYR A 107 -17.45 -13.27 12.09
CA TYR A 107 -17.15 -11.89 12.45
C TYR A 107 -15.92 -11.81 13.35
N GLU A 108 -14.97 -10.94 13.00
CA GLU A 108 -13.79 -10.61 13.80
C GLU A 108 -13.82 -9.12 14.16
N TRP A 109 -13.74 -8.79 15.44
CA TRP A 109 -13.71 -7.42 15.92
C TRP A 109 -12.30 -6.98 16.30
N GLY A 110 -12.02 -5.69 16.10
CA GLY A 110 -10.76 -5.08 16.48
C GLY A 110 -10.90 -3.61 16.84
N THR A 111 -9.84 -3.06 17.43
CA THR A 111 -9.69 -1.62 17.69
C THR A 111 -8.42 -1.12 17.03
N SER A 112 -8.36 0.17 16.67
CA SER A 112 -7.15 0.76 16.10
C SER A 112 -6.00 0.78 17.12
N SER A 113 -4.78 0.40 16.69
CA SER A 113 -3.59 0.32 17.54
C SER A 113 -2.98 1.69 17.93
N THR A 114 -3.35 2.76 17.23
CA THR A 114 -2.69 4.06 17.36
C THR A 114 -3.29 4.98 18.43
N ASN A 115 -4.50 4.69 18.94
CA ASN A 115 -5.16 5.44 20.01
C ASN A 115 -6.27 4.59 20.69
N SER A 116 -5.93 3.40 21.22
CA SER A 116 -6.93 2.59 21.94
C SER A 116 -7.40 3.34 23.21
N VAL A 117 -8.60 3.90 23.13
CA VAL A 117 -9.33 4.59 24.21
C VAL A 117 -10.18 3.62 25.04
N GLY A 118 -10.16 2.34 24.67
CA GLY A 118 -10.93 1.25 25.27
C GLY A 118 -10.58 -0.10 24.66
N THR A 119 -11.10 -1.17 25.26
CA THR A 119 -10.85 -2.57 24.90
C THR A 119 -12.14 -3.29 24.52
N LEU A 120 -12.00 -4.41 23.81
CA LEU A 120 -13.10 -5.32 23.51
C LEU A 120 -13.02 -6.56 24.39
N THR A 121 -14.14 -6.98 24.98
CA THR A 121 -14.20 -8.19 25.81
C THR A 121 -14.12 -9.48 24.98
N GLN A 122 -14.59 -9.43 23.74
CA GLN A 122 -14.57 -10.54 22.79
C GLN A 122 -14.25 -10.04 21.38
N THR A 123 -13.34 -10.71 20.68
CA THR A 123 -12.91 -10.31 19.33
C THR A 123 -13.47 -11.19 18.22
N VAL A 124 -14.32 -12.18 18.55
CA VAL A 124 -14.89 -13.14 17.59
C VAL A 124 -16.37 -13.35 17.89
N GLY A 125 -17.21 -13.29 16.86
CA GLY A 125 -18.66 -13.46 16.96
C GLY A 125 -19.41 -12.19 16.54
N ASN A 126 -20.72 -12.30 16.35
CA ASN A 126 -21.57 -11.18 15.91
C ASN A 126 -21.91 -10.18 17.03
N ILE A 127 -21.51 -10.46 18.27
CA ILE A 127 -21.68 -9.58 19.43
C ILE A 127 -20.32 -9.40 20.09
N THR A 128 -20.04 -8.19 20.56
CA THR A 128 -18.90 -7.85 21.42
C THR A 128 -19.32 -6.82 22.46
N GLN A 129 -18.43 -6.51 23.39
CA GLN A 129 -18.62 -5.45 24.37
C GLN A 129 -17.40 -4.54 24.40
N TYR A 130 -17.64 -3.23 24.44
CA TYR A 130 -16.61 -2.21 24.49
C TYR A 130 -16.48 -1.62 25.89
N ASP A 131 -15.25 -1.62 26.40
CA ASP A 131 -14.89 -1.16 27.73
C ASP A 131 -14.01 0.09 27.61
N PRO A 132 -14.48 1.28 28.03
CA PRO A 132 -13.68 2.49 27.98
C PRO A 132 -12.50 2.42 28.96
N LEU A 133 -11.32 2.89 28.54
CA LEU A 133 -10.09 2.92 29.33
C LEU A 133 -9.59 4.32 29.66
N LYS A 134 -9.73 5.27 28.71
CA LYS A 134 -9.28 6.65 28.87
C LYS A 134 -10.05 7.57 27.94
N THR A 135 -10.14 8.85 28.30
CA THR A 135 -10.72 9.87 27.43
C THR A 135 -9.95 10.02 26.11
N GLY A 136 -10.66 10.20 25.00
CA GLY A 136 -10.05 10.40 23.68
C GLY A 136 -10.91 9.89 22.53
N CYS A 137 -10.30 9.86 21.35
CA CYS A 137 -10.89 9.33 20.12
C CYS A 137 -10.23 7.99 19.75
N GLY A 138 -11.03 7.03 19.31
CA GLY A 138 -10.56 5.74 18.78
C GLY A 138 -11.50 5.18 17.71
N GLU A 139 -11.19 3.98 17.24
CA GLU A 139 -11.97 3.28 16.21
C GLU A 139 -12.20 1.83 16.63
N VAL A 140 -13.41 1.32 16.36
CA VAL A 140 -13.75 -0.11 16.40
C VAL A 140 -14.10 -0.55 14.99
N HIS A 141 -13.59 -1.71 14.56
CA HIS A 141 -13.96 -2.33 13.30
C HIS A 141 -14.44 -3.77 13.48
N VAL A 142 -15.26 -4.21 12.54
CA VAL A 142 -15.67 -5.61 12.36
C VAL A 142 -15.32 -6.08 10.96
N ILE A 143 -14.75 -7.27 10.85
CA ILE A 143 -14.48 -7.99 9.61
C ILE A 143 -15.51 -9.12 9.51
N ALA A 144 -16.43 -9.04 8.56
CA ALA A 144 -17.37 -10.11 8.23
C ALA A 144 -16.79 -10.96 7.09
N ARG A 145 -16.73 -12.28 7.29
CA ARG A 145 -16.23 -13.26 6.31
C ARG A 145 -17.34 -14.24 5.95
N TYR A 146 -17.63 -14.40 4.67
CA TYR A 146 -18.63 -15.32 4.16
C TYR A 146 -18.06 -16.08 2.96
N GLY A 147 -17.64 -17.33 3.18
CA GLY A 147 -16.83 -18.06 2.19
C GLY A 147 -15.46 -17.39 1.97
N ASP A 148 -15.18 -17.01 0.74
CA ASP A 148 -13.98 -16.26 0.32
C ASP A 148 -14.18 -14.72 0.38
N GLN A 149 -15.41 -14.25 0.60
CA GLN A 149 -15.75 -12.84 0.62
C GLN A 149 -15.47 -12.24 2.00
N THR A 150 -14.93 -11.03 2.03
CA THR A 150 -14.63 -10.30 3.27
C THR A 150 -15.06 -8.84 3.13
N ILE A 151 -15.80 -8.32 4.12
CA ILE A 151 -16.15 -6.90 4.22
C ILE A 151 -15.79 -6.40 5.61
N THR A 152 -15.16 -5.23 5.67
CA THR A 152 -14.84 -4.55 6.93
C THR A 152 -15.72 -3.30 7.08
N LYS A 153 -16.29 -3.10 8.28
CA LYS A 153 -16.95 -1.85 8.68
C LYS A 153 -16.25 -1.30 9.92
N SER A 154 -16.02 0.01 9.93
CA SER A 154 -15.47 0.73 11.08
C SER A 154 -16.47 1.76 11.60
N ILE A 155 -16.47 1.99 12.91
CA ILE A 155 -17.18 3.09 13.58
C ILE A 155 -16.21 3.88 14.45
N GLN A 156 -16.51 5.16 14.64
CA GLN A 156 -15.78 6.00 15.59
C GLN A 156 -16.23 5.73 17.02
N VAL A 157 -15.27 5.77 17.94
CA VAL A 157 -15.49 5.73 19.38
C VAL A 157 -14.98 7.02 20.00
N THR A 158 -15.84 7.69 20.77
CA THR A 158 -15.46 8.86 21.56
C THR A 158 -15.70 8.56 23.03
N VAL A 159 -14.65 8.70 23.84
CA VAL A 159 -14.74 8.65 25.30
C VAL A 159 -14.55 10.07 25.83
N GLN A 160 -15.65 10.68 26.24
CA GLN A 160 -15.68 12.03 26.81
C GLN A 160 -15.18 12.04 28.27
N PRO A 161 -14.67 13.18 28.77
CA PRO A 161 -14.45 13.37 30.19
C PRO A 161 -15.72 13.16 31.02
N ALA A 162 -15.54 12.89 32.32
CA ALA A 162 -16.66 12.83 33.27
C ALA A 162 -17.47 14.13 33.22
N ARG A 163 -18.80 14.03 33.28
CA ARG A 163 -19.71 15.16 33.03
C ARG A 163 -19.53 16.30 34.04
N ASP A 164 -19.07 15.98 35.24
CA ASP A 164 -18.84 16.94 36.33
C ASP A 164 -17.38 17.44 36.42
N SER A 165 -16.50 17.06 35.47
CA SER A 165 -15.06 17.39 35.51
C SER A 165 -14.74 18.85 35.17
N GLY A 166 -15.67 19.57 34.54
CA GLY A 166 -15.42 20.92 34.01
C GLY A 166 -14.43 20.97 32.83
N GLN A 167 -14.03 19.83 32.28
CA GLN A 167 -13.19 19.75 31.09
C GLN A 167 -14.04 19.92 29.81
N PRO A 168 -13.50 20.55 28.75
CA PRO A 168 -14.23 20.71 27.49
C PRO A 168 -14.45 19.37 26.80
N ASP A 169 -15.59 19.22 26.13
CA ASP A 169 -15.90 18.04 25.32
C ASP A 169 -14.82 17.81 24.24
N ILE A 170 -14.42 16.55 24.12
CA ILE A 170 -13.52 16.08 23.07
C ILE A 170 -14.30 16.06 21.76
N LYS A 171 -13.88 16.92 20.83
CA LYS A 171 -14.36 16.91 19.45
C LYS A 171 -13.43 16.04 18.62
N CYS A 172 -13.85 14.82 18.33
CA CYS A 172 -13.20 14.00 17.32
C CYS A 172 -13.56 14.57 15.95
N GLU A 173 -12.56 14.95 15.15
CA GLU A 173 -12.79 15.19 13.73
C GLU A 173 -13.33 13.89 13.14
N THR A 174 -14.52 13.93 12.55
CA THR A 174 -15.03 12.80 11.79
C THR A 174 -14.06 12.56 10.66
N THR A 175 -13.23 11.52 10.77
CA THR A 175 -12.62 10.90 9.60
C THR A 175 -13.78 10.65 8.63
N PRO A 176 -13.76 11.21 7.40
CA PRO A 176 -14.82 10.96 6.44
C PRO A 176 -15.05 9.45 6.37
N GLU A 177 -16.31 9.03 6.47
CA GLU A 177 -16.68 7.62 6.36
C GLU A 177 -15.93 7.01 5.16
N PRO A 178 -15.30 5.83 5.29
CA PRO A 178 -14.75 5.14 4.14
C PRO A 178 -15.78 4.96 3.02
N ILE A 179 -15.75 5.85 2.04
CA ILE A 179 -16.76 5.92 1.00
C ILE A 179 -16.52 4.75 0.04
N SER A 180 -17.23 3.65 0.25
CA SER A 180 -17.32 2.55 -0.73
C SER A 180 -18.29 2.85 -1.88
N SER A 181 -18.84 4.08 -1.96
CA SER A 181 -19.72 4.51 -3.04
C SER A 181 -18.95 5.12 -4.21
N SER A 182 -19.26 4.71 -5.44
CA SER A 182 -18.76 5.34 -6.66
C SER A 182 -19.75 6.41 -7.11
N ARG A 183 -19.68 7.58 -6.48
CA ARG A 183 -20.55 8.70 -6.85
C ARG A 183 -20.20 9.25 -8.23
N VAL A 184 -21.20 9.75 -8.94
CA VAL A 184 -21.05 10.35 -10.26
C VAL A 184 -21.89 11.61 -10.36
N PHE A 185 -21.35 12.65 -10.98
CA PHE A 185 -22.07 13.87 -11.34
C PHE A 185 -21.60 14.43 -12.68
N VAL A 186 -22.37 15.36 -13.27
CA VAL A 186 -21.99 16.16 -14.44
C VAL A 186 -21.67 17.59 -13.99
N THR A 187 -20.55 18.18 -14.37
CA THR A 187 -20.15 19.50 -13.84
C THR A 187 -21.19 20.59 -14.13
N SER A 188 -21.50 21.43 -13.14
CA SER A 188 -22.36 22.62 -13.34
C SER A 188 -21.69 23.69 -14.22
N THR A 189 -20.37 23.65 -14.32
CA THR A 189 -19.55 24.52 -15.18
C THR A 189 -19.17 23.78 -16.46
N THR A 190 -19.08 24.53 -17.57
CA THR A 190 -18.69 24.02 -18.88
C THR A 190 -17.29 24.49 -19.25
N TYR A 191 -16.61 23.73 -20.11
CA TYR A 191 -15.23 23.99 -20.52
C TYR A 191 -15.07 23.77 -22.02
N ASP A 192 -14.20 24.58 -22.65
CA ASP A 192 -13.75 24.29 -24.00
C ASP A 192 -12.86 23.03 -24.05
N GLY A 193 -12.44 22.65 -25.24
CA GLY A 193 -11.60 21.48 -25.50
C GLY A 193 -10.17 21.60 -24.95
N ASN A 194 -9.72 22.77 -24.49
CA ASN A 194 -8.42 22.92 -23.84
C ASN A 194 -8.53 22.69 -22.33
N LEU A 195 -8.69 21.43 -21.96
CA LEU A 195 -8.82 21.03 -20.56
C LEU A 195 -7.47 21.01 -19.83
N GLY A 196 -6.35 21.06 -20.56
CA GLY A 196 -5.01 20.79 -20.04
C GLY A 196 -4.66 19.29 -20.05
N GLY A 197 -5.22 18.55 -21.00
CA GLY A 197 -5.13 17.09 -21.06
C GLY A 197 -6.04 16.39 -20.04
N LEU A 198 -5.89 15.06 -19.93
CA LEU A 198 -6.68 14.26 -18.99
C LEU A 198 -6.47 14.67 -17.53
N GLU A 199 -5.25 15.06 -17.15
CA GLU A 199 -4.94 15.54 -15.79
C GLU A 199 -5.65 16.87 -15.50
N GLY A 200 -5.68 17.80 -16.46
CA GLY A 200 -6.42 19.05 -16.32
C GLY A 200 -7.93 18.84 -16.24
N ALA A 201 -8.47 17.86 -16.97
CA ALA A 201 -9.87 17.46 -16.85
C ALA A 201 -10.21 16.88 -15.47
N ASP A 202 -9.34 16.03 -14.91
CA ASP A 202 -9.47 15.51 -13.56
C ASP A 202 -9.42 16.63 -12.52
N ALA A 203 -8.48 17.58 -12.65
CA ALA A 203 -8.36 18.74 -11.76
C ALA A 203 -9.64 19.58 -11.74
N LYS A 204 -10.29 19.77 -12.90
CA LYS A 204 -11.60 20.45 -12.99
C LYS A 204 -12.69 19.67 -12.27
N CYS A 205 -12.74 18.34 -12.45
CA CYS A 205 -13.66 17.49 -11.70
C CYS A 205 -13.45 17.60 -10.18
N GLN A 206 -12.20 17.56 -9.73
CA GLN A 206 -11.86 17.72 -8.32
C GLN A 206 -12.24 19.11 -7.79
N GLU A 207 -12.00 20.17 -8.55
CA GLU A 207 -12.39 21.54 -8.18
C GLU A 207 -13.90 21.65 -7.98
N ARG A 208 -14.71 21.06 -8.87
CA ARG A 208 -16.18 21.06 -8.73
C ARG A 208 -16.62 20.26 -7.51
N ALA A 209 -16.04 19.09 -7.28
CA ALA A 209 -16.35 18.30 -6.09
C ALA A 209 -15.99 19.03 -4.79
N ASN A 210 -14.85 19.73 -4.75
CA ASN A 210 -14.44 20.56 -3.62
C ASN A 210 -15.41 21.73 -3.40
N ALA A 211 -15.88 22.39 -4.46
CA ALA A 211 -16.84 23.49 -4.36
C ALA A 211 -18.18 23.08 -3.72
N ALA A 212 -18.58 21.82 -3.87
CA ALA A 212 -19.75 21.24 -3.22
C ALA A 212 -19.44 20.48 -1.92
N ASN A 213 -18.20 20.53 -1.43
CA ASN A 213 -17.72 19.80 -0.25
C ASN A 213 -18.03 18.30 -0.29
N LEU A 214 -17.92 17.68 -1.47
CA LEU A 214 -18.25 16.27 -1.63
C LEU A 214 -17.21 15.33 -1.01
N GLY A 215 -15.98 15.81 -0.74
CA GLY A 215 -14.84 14.98 -0.35
C GLY A 215 -14.42 14.02 -1.47
N GLY A 216 -13.56 13.05 -1.19
CA GLY A 216 -13.15 12.03 -2.16
C GLY A 216 -12.21 12.52 -3.26
N GLN A 217 -11.78 11.58 -4.12
CA GLN A 217 -10.97 11.85 -5.31
C GLN A 217 -11.83 11.70 -6.55
N TRP A 218 -11.70 12.60 -7.52
CA TRP A 218 -12.59 12.62 -8.69
C TRP A 218 -11.79 12.66 -9.98
N LYS A 219 -12.19 11.84 -10.94
CA LYS A 219 -11.63 11.84 -12.30
C LYS A 219 -12.71 12.07 -13.34
N ALA A 220 -12.33 12.67 -14.45
CA ALA A 220 -13.20 12.84 -15.59
C ALA A 220 -13.36 11.50 -16.33
N TRP A 221 -14.60 11.19 -16.74
CA TRP A 221 -14.86 10.14 -17.75
C TRP A 221 -14.45 10.66 -19.13
N LEU A 222 -13.15 10.53 -19.40
CA LEU A 222 -12.50 11.13 -20.56
C LEU A 222 -11.39 10.21 -21.06
N SER A 223 -11.31 10.05 -22.38
CA SER A 223 -10.24 9.29 -23.05
C SER A 223 -9.50 10.18 -24.05
N ASP A 224 -8.20 9.97 -24.19
CA ASP A 224 -7.36 10.56 -25.22
C ASP A 224 -6.71 9.47 -26.09
N THR A 225 -5.85 9.86 -27.04
CA THR A 225 -5.24 8.90 -27.98
C THR A 225 -4.33 7.85 -27.34
N ASN A 226 -3.86 8.06 -26.11
CA ASN A 226 -2.91 7.17 -25.42
C ASN A 226 -3.54 6.45 -24.21
N THR A 227 -4.60 7.01 -23.63
CA THR A 227 -5.17 6.58 -22.36
C THR A 227 -6.69 6.61 -22.42
N SER A 228 -7.33 5.48 -22.11
CA SER A 228 -8.77 5.38 -22.07
C SER A 228 -9.35 5.59 -20.67
N ALA A 229 -10.63 5.95 -20.59
CA ALA A 229 -11.38 6.00 -19.33
C ALA A 229 -11.32 4.63 -18.63
N ALA A 230 -11.45 3.54 -19.38
CA ALA A 230 -11.33 2.17 -18.87
C ALA A 230 -9.99 1.87 -18.21
N SER A 231 -8.87 2.45 -18.66
CA SER A 231 -7.57 2.20 -18.04
C SER A 231 -7.22 3.14 -16.90
N ARG A 232 -7.81 4.35 -16.85
CA ARG A 232 -7.47 5.38 -15.86
C ARG A 232 -8.43 5.51 -14.68
N ILE A 233 -9.68 5.09 -14.85
CA ILE A 233 -10.70 5.11 -13.80
C ILE A 233 -10.62 3.80 -13.03
N THR A 234 -10.61 3.89 -11.70
CA THR A 234 -10.66 2.70 -10.86
C THR A 234 -12.05 2.07 -10.93
N HIS A 235 -12.08 0.77 -11.21
CA HIS A 235 -13.33 0.02 -11.36
C HIS A 235 -13.86 -0.37 -9.99
N SER A 236 -15.07 0.07 -9.70
CA SER A 236 -15.81 -0.36 -8.53
C SER A 236 -16.57 -1.65 -8.80
N ASN A 237 -16.50 -2.56 -7.84
CA ASN A 237 -17.40 -3.72 -7.74
C ASN A 237 -18.76 -3.33 -7.13
N ASN A 238 -18.88 -2.09 -6.61
CA ASN A 238 -20.10 -1.54 -6.07
C ASN A 238 -20.82 -0.68 -7.13
N SER A 239 -22.06 -0.32 -6.82
CA SER A 239 -22.86 0.52 -7.71
C SER A 239 -22.30 1.92 -7.87
N TYR A 240 -22.31 2.39 -9.13
CA TYR A 240 -22.16 3.78 -9.48
C TYR A 240 -23.49 4.50 -9.21
N LYS A 241 -23.45 5.62 -8.48
CA LYS A 241 -24.65 6.34 -8.05
C LYS A 241 -24.56 7.82 -8.33
N LEU A 242 -25.68 8.43 -8.69
CA LEU A 242 -25.82 9.87 -8.66
C LEU A 242 -25.74 10.39 -7.22
N LEU A 243 -25.48 11.69 -7.05
CA LEU A 243 -25.36 12.33 -5.74
C LEU A 243 -26.66 12.35 -4.91
N ASN A 244 -27.80 11.97 -5.50
CA ASN A 244 -29.08 11.76 -4.81
C ASN A 244 -29.30 10.28 -4.39
N GLY A 245 -28.35 9.39 -4.68
CA GLY A 245 -28.41 7.97 -4.33
C GLY A 245 -28.96 7.05 -5.43
N ASN A 246 -29.49 7.59 -6.53
CA ASN A 246 -29.98 6.77 -7.64
C ASN A 246 -28.83 6.02 -8.32
N VAL A 247 -28.98 4.72 -8.49
CA VAL A 247 -27.99 3.87 -9.17
C VAL A 247 -27.99 4.16 -10.67
N ILE A 248 -26.82 4.38 -11.27
CA ILE A 248 -26.66 4.44 -12.73
C ILE A 248 -26.15 3.11 -13.29
N ALA A 249 -25.37 2.36 -12.51
CA ALA A 249 -24.86 1.04 -12.85
C ALA A 249 -24.53 0.27 -11.57
N ASN A 250 -24.74 -1.05 -11.55
CA ASN A 250 -24.54 -1.93 -10.41
C ASN A 250 -23.07 -2.22 -10.12
N ASN A 251 -22.21 -2.14 -11.14
CA ASN A 251 -20.77 -2.34 -11.08
C ASN A 251 -20.14 -1.83 -12.40
N TRP A 252 -18.84 -2.06 -12.60
CA TRP A 252 -18.13 -1.65 -13.82
C TRP A 252 -18.69 -2.31 -15.08
N GLU A 253 -18.97 -3.62 -15.06
CA GLU A 253 -19.50 -4.34 -16.22
C GLU A 253 -20.86 -3.76 -16.65
N ASP A 254 -21.75 -3.46 -15.69
CA ASP A 254 -23.03 -2.80 -15.94
C ASP A 254 -22.86 -1.36 -16.48
N LEU A 255 -21.79 -0.66 -16.10
CA LEU A 255 -21.53 0.70 -16.60
C LEU A 255 -21.15 0.71 -18.09
N ILE A 256 -20.53 -0.37 -18.59
CA ILE A 256 -19.98 -0.47 -19.94
C ILE A 256 -20.75 -1.40 -20.88
N ASP A 257 -21.92 -1.91 -20.46
CA ASP A 257 -22.66 -2.95 -21.18
C ASP A 257 -23.44 -2.44 -22.41
N GLY A 258 -23.62 -1.13 -22.54
CA GLY A 258 -24.52 -0.54 -23.54
C GLY A 258 -25.53 0.45 -22.97
N SER A 259 -25.79 0.41 -21.67
CA SER A 259 -26.83 1.20 -21.03
C SER A 259 -26.50 1.56 -19.58
N ILE A 260 -27.24 2.51 -19.03
CA ILE A 260 -27.23 2.89 -17.62
C ILE A 260 -28.67 3.03 -17.14
N GLN A 261 -28.91 2.72 -15.87
CA GLN A 261 -30.25 2.71 -15.26
C GLN A 261 -30.84 4.13 -15.15
N ASN A 262 -29.99 5.12 -14.86
CA ASN A 262 -30.34 6.52 -14.72
C ASN A 262 -29.35 7.41 -15.47
N SER A 263 -29.85 8.46 -16.11
CA SER A 263 -29.04 9.45 -16.83
C SER A 263 -28.15 10.23 -15.87
N ILE A 264 -26.91 10.53 -16.27
CA ILE A 264 -25.97 11.32 -15.46
C ILE A 264 -26.27 12.81 -15.62
N ASN A 265 -27.39 13.25 -15.03
CA ASN A 265 -27.95 14.60 -15.22
C ASN A 265 -28.00 15.45 -13.94
N LEU A 266 -27.28 15.06 -12.88
CA LEU A 266 -27.17 15.85 -11.66
C LEU A 266 -25.78 16.45 -11.53
N ASP A 267 -25.72 17.73 -11.18
CA ASP A 267 -24.48 18.43 -10.88
C ASP A 267 -23.96 18.19 -9.47
N GLU A 268 -22.77 18.73 -9.16
CA GLU A 268 -22.13 18.60 -7.85
C GLU A 268 -23.00 19.10 -6.68
N PHE A 269 -24.01 19.94 -6.96
CA PHE A 269 -24.98 20.47 -6.00
C PHE A 269 -26.33 19.72 -6.03
N LYS A 270 -26.39 18.56 -6.71
CA LYS A 270 -27.59 17.73 -6.87
C LYS A 270 -28.71 18.41 -7.67
N ARG A 271 -28.38 19.37 -8.53
CA ARG A 271 -29.33 20.08 -9.40
C ARG A 271 -29.28 19.49 -10.79
N VAL A 272 -30.40 19.51 -11.48
CA VAL A 272 -30.44 19.19 -12.92
C VAL A 272 -29.98 20.45 -13.68
N PRO A 273 -28.87 20.43 -14.43
CA PRO A 273 -28.48 21.57 -15.25
C PRO A 273 -29.60 21.93 -16.23
N SER A 274 -29.81 23.23 -16.49
CA SER A 274 -30.84 23.72 -17.40
C SER A 274 -30.62 23.35 -18.87
N TYR A 275 -29.54 22.64 -19.16
CA TYR A 275 -29.11 22.23 -20.50
C TYR A 275 -28.88 20.72 -20.50
N GLN A 276 -29.57 20.00 -21.38
CA GLN A 276 -29.13 18.68 -21.79
C GLN A 276 -28.26 18.85 -23.03
N SER A 277 -26.99 18.51 -22.92
CA SER A 277 -25.98 18.87 -23.92
C SER A 277 -24.93 17.77 -24.08
N CYS A 278 -24.13 17.96 -25.12
CA CYS A 278 -22.85 17.32 -25.32
C CYS A 278 -22.00 17.38 -24.04
N VAL A 279 -21.39 16.26 -23.62
CA VAL A 279 -20.46 16.15 -22.49
C VAL A 279 -19.15 15.59 -23.01
N TRP A 280 -18.00 16.24 -22.79
CA TRP A 280 -16.74 15.76 -23.34
C TRP A 280 -16.41 14.35 -22.82
N THR A 281 -16.18 13.40 -23.73
CA THR A 281 -15.85 12.02 -23.35
C THR A 281 -14.73 11.42 -24.20
N SER A 282 -14.80 11.52 -25.53
CA SER A 282 -14.03 10.68 -26.46
C SER A 282 -13.93 9.20 -26.07
N THR A 283 -14.97 8.71 -25.40
CA THR A 283 -14.99 7.38 -24.76
C THR A 283 -16.13 6.55 -25.33
N ALA A 284 -15.80 5.37 -25.83
CA ALA A 284 -16.74 4.38 -26.32
C ALA A 284 -17.49 3.72 -25.17
N THR A 285 -18.57 3.00 -25.49
CA THR A 285 -19.38 2.27 -24.50
C THR A 285 -18.56 1.34 -23.62
N ASN A 286 -17.55 0.65 -24.17
CA ASN A 286 -16.64 -0.23 -23.45
C ASN A 286 -15.55 0.52 -22.65
N GLY A 287 -15.67 1.84 -22.49
CA GLY A 287 -14.70 2.69 -21.81
C GLY A 287 -13.40 2.96 -22.58
N ASN A 288 -13.24 2.44 -23.80
CA ASN A 288 -12.04 2.66 -24.61
C ASN A 288 -12.10 3.98 -25.40
N PHE A 289 -10.92 4.48 -25.81
CA PHE A 289 -10.84 5.66 -26.66
C PHE A 289 -11.56 5.44 -27.99
N LEU A 290 -12.39 6.40 -28.39
CA LEU A 290 -13.01 6.41 -29.72
C LEU A 290 -11.96 6.76 -30.77
N PRO A 291 -11.86 5.98 -31.86
CA PRO A 291 -10.74 6.08 -32.78
C PRO A 291 -10.60 7.49 -33.39
N LYS A 292 -9.34 7.92 -33.47
CA LYS A 292 -8.94 9.18 -34.09
C LYS A 292 -9.28 9.18 -35.58
N SER A 293 -9.84 10.27 -36.07
CA SER A 293 -9.91 10.58 -37.50
C SER A 293 -9.20 11.91 -37.78
N ALA A 294 -9.02 12.27 -39.05
CA ALA A 294 -8.38 13.55 -39.41
C ALA A 294 -9.02 14.77 -38.73
N ASN A 295 -10.32 14.69 -38.40
CA ASN A 295 -11.07 15.78 -37.78
C ASN A 295 -11.47 15.50 -36.32
N LEU A 296 -11.25 14.28 -35.80
CA LEU A 296 -11.63 13.87 -34.45
C LEU A 296 -10.38 13.53 -33.66
N THR A 297 -9.78 14.55 -33.06
CA THR A 297 -8.48 14.47 -32.38
C THR A 297 -8.60 14.56 -30.86
N ALA A 298 -9.82 14.43 -30.33
CA ALA A 298 -10.12 14.69 -28.92
C ALA A 298 -9.58 16.05 -28.48
N CYS A 299 -9.78 17.09 -29.31
CA CYS A 299 -9.23 18.42 -29.06
C CYS A 299 -7.70 18.47 -28.91
N SER A 300 -7.01 17.70 -29.76
CA SER A 300 -5.57 17.46 -29.65
C SER A 300 -5.21 16.92 -28.25
N ASP A 301 -5.84 15.82 -27.88
CA ASP A 301 -5.74 15.22 -26.53
C ASP A 301 -6.07 16.23 -25.41
N TYR A 302 -7.08 17.06 -25.65
CA TYR A 302 -7.61 18.12 -24.80
C TYR A 302 -6.59 19.19 -24.37
N THR A 303 -5.66 19.50 -25.27
CA THR A 303 -4.66 20.55 -25.07
C THR A 303 -4.90 21.80 -25.93
N SER A 304 -5.94 21.79 -26.78
CA SER A 304 -6.25 22.93 -27.65
C SER A 304 -7.74 23.05 -27.96
N ALA A 305 -8.28 24.25 -27.75
CA ALA A 305 -9.64 24.61 -28.14
C ALA A 305 -9.75 24.93 -29.65
N ASP A 306 -8.63 25.20 -30.32
CA ASP A 306 -8.56 25.50 -31.76
C ASP A 306 -8.48 24.22 -32.62
N ALA A 307 -8.48 23.05 -31.98
CA ALA A 307 -8.60 21.78 -32.67
C ALA A 307 -10.00 21.60 -33.28
N ASN A 308 -10.16 20.61 -34.16
CA ASN A 308 -11.38 20.44 -34.95
C ASN A 308 -12.57 19.99 -34.06
N TYR A 309 -12.65 18.69 -33.77
CA TYR A 309 -13.79 18.11 -33.04
C TYR A 309 -13.32 17.08 -32.01
N SER A 310 -14.16 16.89 -31.00
CA SER A 310 -14.08 15.77 -30.07
C SER A 310 -15.43 15.07 -29.97
N TRP A 311 -15.40 13.78 -29.65
CA TRP A 311 -16.59 13.02 -29.36
C TRP A 311 -17.12 13.39 -27.97
N CYS A 312 -18.45 13.39 -27.87
CA CYS A 312 -19.13 13.64 -26.61
C CYS A 312 -20.32 12.71 -26.39
N GLY A 313 -20.64 12.54 -25.12
CA GLY A 313 -21.86 11.91 -24.64
C GLY A 313 -23.00 12.91 -24.48
N HIS A 314 -24.16 12.43 -24.01
CA HIS A 314 -25.32 13.27 -23.73
C HIS A 314 -25.87 12.98 -22.33
N ASN A 315 -25.88 13.99 -21.46
CA ASN A 315 -26.21 13.85 -20.03
C ASN A 315 -27.68 13.45 -19.75
N GLY A 316 -28.57 13.57 -20.74
CA GLY A 316 -29.96 13.10 -20.65
C GLY A 316 -30.19 11.65 -21.09
N SER A 317 -29.19 10.99 -21.66
CA SER A 317 -29.35 9.65 -22.26
C SER A 317 -29.09 8.53 -21.26
N LYS A 318 -29.70 7.37 -21.53
CA LYS A 318 -29.55 6.14 -20.73
C LYS A 318 -29.02 4.95 -21.52
N ASP A 319 -29.00 5.04 -22.84
CA ASP A 319 -28.36 4.08 -23.73
C ASP A 319 -26.92 4.53 -24.02
N PHE A 320 -26.23 3.86 -24.95
CA PHE A 320 -24.84 4.16 -25.31
C PHE A 320 -24.56 5.64 -25.64
N ASN A 321 -25.59 6.44 -25.96
CA ASN A 321 -25.47 7.87 -26.19
C ASN A 321 -25.01 8.64 -24.93
N TRP A 322 -25.16 8.08 -23.73
CA TRP A 322 -24.69 8.76 -22.51
C TRP A 322 -23.19 9.07 -22.57
N THR A 323 -22.38 8.18 -23.18
CA THR A 323 -20.93 8.35 -23.36
C THR A 323 -20.54 8.67 -24.81
N LYS A 324 -21.30 8.19 -25.81
CA LYS A 324 -20.99 8.37 -27.23
C LYS A 324 -22.27 8.71 -28.00
N TRP A 325 -22.56 10.00 -28.12
CA TRP A 325 -23.72 10.49 -28.84
C TRP A 325 -23.36 11.16 -30.16
N SER A 326 -22.51 12.20 -30.10
CA SER A 326 -22.19 13.05 -31.25
C SER A 326 -20.78 13.59 -31.11
N THR A 327 -20.44 14.51 -32.01
CA THR A 327 -19.18 15.25 -32.00
C THR A 327 -19.48 16.74 -31.86
N ASP A 328 -18.62 17.45 -31.15
CA ASP A 328 -18.74 18.90 -31.01
C ASP A 328 -17.38 19.58 -31.25
N VAL A 329 -17.42 20.85 -31.64
CA VAL A 329 -16.21 21.64 -31.92
C VAL A 329 -15.49 21.98 -30.63
N CYS A 330 -14.16 21.89 -30.65
CA CYS A 330 -13.35 22.08 -29.45
C CYS A 330 -13.39 23.50 -28.87
N SER A 331 -13.88 24.49 -29.62
CA SER A 331 -14.10 25.85 -29.12
C SER A 331 -15.43 26.02 -28.37
N ASN A 332 -16.35 25.06 -28.47
CA ASN A 332 -17.60 25.06 -27.70
C ASN A 332 -17.35 24.64 -26.26
N SER A 333 -18.18 25.16 -25.36
CA SER A 333 -18.09 24.86 -23.93
C SER A 333 -19.06 23.73 -23.55
N SER A 334 -18.53 22.62 -23.05
CA SER A 334 -19.30 21.44 -22.62
C SER A 334 -18.88 20.98 -21.22
N PRO A 335 -19.79 20.40 -20.41
CA PRO A 335 -19.46 19.88 -19.09
C PRO A 335 -18.65 18.58 -19.16
N LEU A 336 -18.24 18.09 -17.99
CA LEU A 336 -17.54 16.82 -17.79
C LEU A 336 -18.38 15.90 -16.90
N TYR A 337 -18.34 14.59 -17.13
CA TYR A 337 -18.76 13.64 -16.10
C TYR A 337 -17.60 13.37 -15.14
N CYS A 338 -17.88 13.50 -13.85
CA CYS A 338 -16.91 13.29 -12.79
C CYS A 338 -17.28 12.05 -11.99
N PHE A 339 -16.38 11.07 -12.01
CA PHE A 339 -16.52 9.81 -11.31
C PHE A 339 -15.64 9.83 -10.06
N GLU A 340 -16.26 9.64 -8.91
CA GLU A 340 -15.55 9.43 -7.67
C GLU A 340 -14.73 8.16 -7.79
N GLN A 341 -13.43 8.32 -7.61
CA GLN A 341 -12.53 7.21 -7.39
C GLN A 341 -12.78 6.73 -5.96
N PRO A 342 -12.87 5.40 -5.75
CA PRO A 342 -13.04 4.85 -4.42
C PRO A 342 -12.05 5.53 -3.49
N SER A 343 -12.58 6.16 -2.44
CA SER A 343 -11.75 6.77 -1.42
C SER A 343 -10.91 5.64 -0.87
N SER A 344 -9.63 5.66 -1.21
CA SER A 344 -8.70 4.66 -0.71
C SER A 344 -8.51 4.99 0.77
N ILE A 345 -9.36 4.46 1.64
CA ILE A 345 -9.10 4.44 3.09
C ILE A 345 -7.93 3.52 3.46
N THR A 346 -7.39 2.85 2.46
CA THR A 346 -6.01 2.42 2.45
C THR A 346 -5.36 3.31 1.41
N PRO A 347 -4.33 4.15 1.67
CA PRO A 347 -3.47 4.54 0.55
C PRO A 347 -3.16 3.22 -0.14
N THR A 348 -3.52 3.03 -1.42
CA THR A 348 -2.89 1.94 -2.18
C THR A 348 -1.42 2.07 -1.81
N PRO A 349 -0.77 1.09 -1.16
CA PRO A 349 0.65 1.22 -0.96
C PRO A 349 1.16 1.36 -2.38
N THR A 350 1.53 2.59 -2.78
CA THR A 350 2.69 2.80 -3.63
C THR A 350 3.65 1.78 -3.06
N PRO A 351 3.94 0.67 -3.77
CA PRO A 351 4.65 -0.45 -3.17
C PRO A 351 5.81 0.19 -2.45
N LEU A 352 5.87 0.01 -1.13
CA LEU A 352 6.73 0.70 -0.18
C LEU A 352 8.10 0.92 -0.79
N GLN A 353 8.31 1.93 -1.66
CA GLN A 353 9.41 1.78 -2.62
C GLN A 353 10.62 2.06 -1.76
N ASN A 354 11.44 1.02 -1.55
CA ASN A 354 12.68 1.14 -0.84
C ASN A 354 13.53 2.14 -1.64
N GLN A 355 13.47 3.40 -1.24
CA GLN A 355 14.24 4.45 -1.84
C GLN A 355 15.61 4.45 -1.18
N THR A 356 16.64 4.70 -1.97
CA THR A 356 18.00 4.83 -1.45
C THR A 356 18.45 6.26 -1.60
N LEU A 357 18.81 6.91 -0.49
CA LEU A 357 19.44 8.23 -0.48
C LEU A 357 20.93 8.09 -0.19
N GLN A 358 21.77 8.70 -1.02
CA GLN A 358 23.20 8.84 -0.74
C GLN A 358 23.49 10.26 -0.24
N LEU A 359 24.05 10.35 0.96
CA LEU A 359 24.45 11.58 1.61
C LEU A 359 25.98 11.65 1.65
N THR A 360 26.55 12.75 1.17
CA THR A 360 27.96 13.08 1.40
C THR A 360 28.12 13.79 2.74
N PRO A 361 29.29 13.72 3.40
CA PRO A 361 29.53 14.45 4.63
C PRO A 361 29.29 15.95 4.45
N LYS A 362 28.54 16.56 5.38
CA LYS A 362 28.48 18.01 5.54
C LYS A 362 29.82 18.54 6.04
N ALA A 363 30.46 17.78 6.92
CA ALA A 363 31.77 18.05 7.47
C ALA A 363 32.53 16.74 7.72
N ASP A 364 33.84 16.73 7.46
CA ASP A 364 34.78 15.72 7.91
C ASP A 364 36.14 16.29 8.28
N SER A 365 36.81 15.65 9.23
CA SER A 365 38.17 16.02 9.61
C SER A 365 38.82 14.89 10.39
N PHE A 366 40.10 15.03 10.67
CA PHE A 366 40.76 14.22 11.67
C PHE A 366 41.59 15.10 12.59
N VAL A 367 41.85 14.59 13.79
CA VAL A 367 42.62 15.28 14.82
C VAL A 367 43.78 14.40 15.26
N ARG A 368 44.93 15.01 15.57
CA ARG A 368 46.12 14.27 16.01
C ARG A 368 46.63 14.76 17.36
N SER A 369 46.93 13.82 18.25
CA SER A 369 47.46 14.10 19.59
C SER A 369 48.83 14.77 19.55
N ASN A 370 49.69 14.40 18.59
CA ASN A 370 51.02 15.00 18.42
C ASN A 370 51.02 16.37 17.74
N ASN A 371 49.87 16.84 17.23
CA ASN A 371 49.71 18.17 16.63
C ASN A 371 48.39 18.83 17.10
N PRO A 372 48.24 19.10 18.41
CA PRO A 372 46.92 19.30 19.01
C PRO A 372 46.22 20.62 18.67
N ALA A 373 46.96 21.57 18.10
CA ALA A 373 46.45 22.86 17.63
C ALA A 373 46.07 22.88 16.14
N LYS A 374 46.50 21.87 15.36
CA LYS A 374 46.33 21.86 13.90
C LYS A 374 44.94 21.35 13.49
N ASN A 375 44.31 22.05 12.56
CA ASN A 375 43.10 21.61 11.86
C ASN A 375 43.48 20.87 10.56
N TYR A 376 42.72 19.84 10.21
CA TYR A 376 42.96 19.05 9.00
C TYR A 376 41.72 18.92 8.10
N GLY A 377 40.69 19.75 8.31
CA GLY A 377 39.41 19.69 7.56
C GLY A 377 39.48 20.15 6.10
N SER A 378 40.66 20.14 5.48
CA SER A 378 40.85 20.36 4.04
C SER A 378 41.83 19.34 3.44
N SER A 379 42.23 18.34 4.23
CA SER A 379 43.07 17.25 3.76
C SER A 379 42.23 16.28 2.93
N ASN A 380 42.80 15.74 1.85
CA ASN A 380 42.19 14.69 1.01
C ASN A 380 42.15 13.30 1.67
N GLU A 381 42.73 13.18 2.86
CA GLU A 381 43.02 11.94 3.58
C GLU A 381 42.79 12.14 5.08
N MET A 382 42.30 11.10 5.73
CA MET A 382 42.01 11.11 7.16
C MET A 382 42.67 9.92 7.83
N TRP A 383 43.49 10.21 8.84
CA TRP A 383 44.32 9.23 9.52
C TRP A 383 43.63 8.74 10.79
N ILE A 384 43.63 7.43 11.00
CA ILE A 384 43.13 6.78 12.21
C ILE A 384 44.28 5.96 12.79
N ASP A 385 44.73 6.30 14.00
CA ASP A 385 45.92 5.71 14.61
C ASP A 385 45.76 5.73 16.14
N GLY A 386 46.32 4.75 16.83
CA GLY A 386 46.39 4.68 18.28
C GLY A 386 47.65 5.35 18.84
N LYS A 387 48.73 5.48 18.05
CA LYS A 387 50.01 6.03 18.54
C LYS A 387 50.89 6.66 17.44
N PRO A 388 51.00 8.00 17.38
CA PRO A 388 50.24 8.98 18.15
C PRO A 388 48.76 8.94 17.74
N GLN A 389 47.87 9.12 18.73
CA GLN A 389 46.43 9.00 18.50
C GLN A 389 45.96 9.96 17.39
N SER A 390 45.27 9.41 16.41
CA SER A 390 44.55 10.13 15.35
C SER A 390 43.10 9.64 15.30
N ILE A 391 42.15 10.57 15.37
CA ILE A 391 40.70 10.28 15.41
C ILE A 391 40.03 11.01 14.25
N VAL A 392 39.19 10.30 13.51
CA VAL A 392 38.40 10.87 12.41
C VAL A 392 37.02 11.28 12.93
N TYR A 393 36.48 12.37 12.40
CA TYR A 393 35.12 12.85 12.65
C TYR A 393 34.39 13.06 11.33
N LEU A 394 33.15 12.57 11.24
CA LEU A 394 32.27 12.72 10.09
C LEU A 394 30.93 13.28 10.56
N LYS A 395 30.30 14.16 9.78
CA LYS A 395 28.95 14.69 10.05
C LYS A 395 28.11 14.68 8.80
N PHE A 396 26.88 14.18 8.92
CA PHE A 396 25.90 14.12 7.84
C PHE A 396 24.64 14.88 8.21
N ASP A 397 24.03 15.52 7.21
CA ASP A 397 22.73 16.20 7.33
C ASP A 397 21.62 15.19 7.00
N LEU A 398 20.73 14.93 7.96
CA LEU A 398 19.62 13.99 7.82
C LEU A 398 18.29 14.70 7.55
N SER A 399 18.26 16.02 7.39
CA SER A 399 17.02 16.78 7.15
C SER A 399 16.14 16.22 6.01
N ARG A 400 16.77 15.69 4.95
CA ARG A 400 16.10 15.05 3.80
C ARG A 400 15.40 13.73 4.13
N LEU A 401 15.62 13.18 5.32
CA LEU A 401 15.04 11.93 5.82
C LEU A 401 13.99 12.17 6.91
N SER A 402 13.69 13.45 7.24
CA SER A 402 12.72 13.77 8.26
C SER A 402 11.33 13.25 7.89
N GLY A 403 10.70 12.53 8.81
CA GLY A 403 9.39 11.90 8.59
C GLY A 403 9.42 10.67 7.68
N LYS A 404 10.61 10.17 7.29
CA LYS A 404 10.77 8.91 6.54
C LYS A 404 11.02 7.75 7.49
N GLU A 405 10.51 6.57 7.16
CA GLU A 405 10.85 5.35 7.90
C GLU A 405 12.17 4.79 7.37
N ILE A 406 13.18 4.73 8.24
CA ILE A 406 14.51 4.24 7.89
C ILE A 406 14.53 2.71 7.95
N LEU A 407 14.83 2.08 6.82
CA LEU A 407 14.92 0.63 6.68
C LEU A 407 16.31 0.10 6.96
N ASN A 408 17.33 0.80 6.45
CA ASN A 408 18.74 0.49 6.66
C ASN A 408 19.58 1.74 6.46
N ALA A 409 20.74 1.80 7.11
CA ALA A 409 21.72 2.84 6.89
C ALA A 409 23.13 2.25 6.89
N LYS A 410 23.90 2.48 5.83
CA LYS A 410 25.28 2.02 5.71
C LYS A 410 26.23 3.19 5.49
N LEU A 411 27.26 3.29 6.30
CA LEU A 411 28.40 4.16 6.03
C LEU A 411 29.40 3.42 5.15
N ARG A 412 29.68 3.98 3.98
CA ARG A 412 30.75 3.52 3.09
C ARG A 412 31.97 4.41 3.21
N LEU A 413 33.10 3.81 3.53
CA LEU A 413 34.42 4.45 3.61
C LEU A 413 35.37 3.84 2.59
N ARG A 414 36.37 4.62 2.19
CA ARG A 414 37.35 4.22 1.18
C ARG A 414 38.76 4.31 1.76
N VAL A 415 39.46 3.19 1.86
CA VAL A 415 40.87 3.18 2.27
C VAL A 415 41.73 3.82 1.19
N ALA A 416 42.55 4.80 1.57
CA ALA A 416 43.39 5.53 0.65
C ALA A 416 44.34 4.61 -0.14
N ASN A 417 44.78 5.08 -1.30
CA ASN A 417 45.77 4.40 -2.12
C ASN A 417 47.13 5.07 -1.93
N ILE A 418 47.66 5.01 -0.71
CA ILE A 418 48.97 5.60 -0.37
C ILE A 418 49.81 4.59 0.41
N THR A 419 51.02 4.97 0.79
CA THR A 419 51.84 4.16 1.71
C THR A 419 51.16 4.10 3.09
N ASP A 420 51.22 2.95 3.76
CA ASP A 420 50.69 2.76 5.11
C ASP A 420 49.19 3.01 5.33
N SER A 421 48.37 2.88 4.28
CA SER A 421 46.90 3.02 4.41
C SER A 421 46.20 1.78 4.95
N GLN A 422 46.87 0.62 4.90
CA GLN A 422 46.34 -0.67 5.35
C GLN A 422 46.81 -0.97 6.78
N SER A 423 46.05 -1.78 7.50
CA SER A 423 46.32 -2.12 8.89
C SER A 423 45.93 -3.56 9.19
N GLY A 424 46.55 -4.18 10.20
CA GLY A 424 46.09 -5.40 10.87
C GLY A 424 45.20 -5.15 12.11
N GLY A 425 44.96 -3.88 12.45
CA GLY A 425 44.24 -3.45 13.63
C GLY A 425 42.72 -3.49 13.50
N THR A 426 42.05 -3.13 14.61
CA THR A 426 40.60 -2.96 14.69
C THR A 426 40.25 -1.50 14.94
N PHE A 427 39.25 -1.01 14.22
CA PHE A 427 38.80 0.38 14.19
C PHE A 427 37.36 0.44 14.66
N ARG A 428 37.03 1.41 15.50
CA ARG A 428 35.73 1.52 16.17
C ARG A 428 35.01 2.77 15.73
N ILE A 429 33.70 2.66 15.52
CA ILE A 429 32.82 3.77 15.16
C ILE A 429 32.03 4.17 16.39
N HIS A 430 32.02 5.46 16.68
CA HIS A 430 31.40 6.06 17.86
C HIS A 430 30.40 7.14 17.45
N PRO A 431 29.18 7.18 18.04
CA PRO A 431 28.34 8.35 17.97
C PRO A 431 28.99 9.56 18.66
N VAL A 432 28.79 10.75 18.11
CA VAL A 432 29.18 12.03 18.70
C VAL A 432 27.90 12.85 18.91
N LEU A 433 27.51 13.03 20.17
CA LEU A 433 26.24 13.71 20.51
C LEU A 433 26.31 15.23 20.29
N ASP A 434 27.51 15.81 20.44
CA ASP A 434 27.74 17.22 20.15
C ASP A 434 27.85 17.44 18.63
N ASN A 435 26.76 17.90 18.03
CA ASN A 435 26.70 18.27 16.61
C ASN A 435 27.14 19.72 16.33
N SER A 436 27.66 20.47 17.30
CA SER A 436 28.06 21.88 17.11
C SER A 436 29.42 22.05 16.45
N TRP A 437 30.24 20.99 16.38
CA TRP A 437 31.61 21.09 15.85
C TRP A 437 31.66 21.55 14.38
N GLU A 438 32.64 22.37 14.05
CA GLU A 438 32.83 22.86 12.68
C GLU A 438 34.13 22.30 12.09
N GLU A 439 34.05 21.82 10.84
CA GLU A 439 35.18 21.23 10.11
C GLU A 439 36.45 22.07 10.11
N LYS A 440 36.31 23.39 9.95
CA LYS A 440 37.44 24.32 9.90
C LYS A 440 37.97 24.73 11.27
N LYS A 441 37.32 24.31 12.36
CA LYS A 441 37.66 24.69 13.75
C LYS A 441 38.05 23.50 14.62
N ILE A 442 37.66 22.29 14.25
CA ILE A 442 37.99 21.08 15.02
C ILE A 442 39.50 20.83 15.01
N LYS A 443 40.05 20.54 16.18
CA LYS A 443 41.44 20.23 16.48
C LYS A 443 41.46 19.29 17.68
N PHE A 444 42.59 18.65 17.95
CA PHE A 444 42.65 17.64 19.02
C PHE A 444 42.25 18.18 20.40
N SER A 445 42.58 19.45 20.66
CA SER A 445 42.30 20.15 21.91
C SER A 445 40.83 20.55 22.11
N ASN A 446 40.00 20.60 21.06
CA ASN A 446 38.57 20.93 21.14
C ASN A 446 37.66 19.88 20.50
N LYS A 447 38.18 18.66 20.27
CA LYS A 447 37.42 17.58 19.65
C LYS A 447 36.24 17.18 20.54
N PRO A 448 35.05 16.92 19.98
CA PRO A 448 33.91 16.41 20.74
C PRO A 448 34.19 15.04 21.39
N SER A 449 33.53 14.81 22.52
CA SER A 449 33.53 13.52 23.20
C SER A 449 32.83 12.43 22.37
N MET A 450 33.37 11.22 22.41
CA MET A 450 32.85 10.05 21.74
C MET A 450 31.97 9.24 22.70
N SER A 451 30.82 8.78 22.23
CA SER A 451 29.97 7.82 22.95
C SER A 451 30.57 6.40 22.86
N PRO A 452 30.03 5.38 23.54
CA PRO A 452 30.45 3.99 23.34
C PRO A 452 30.42 3.57 21.87
N ALA A 453 31.33 2.67 21.48
CA ALA A 453 31.40 2.20 20.10
C ALA A 453 30.13 1.41 19.75
N ILE A 454 29.62 1.65 18.54
CA ILE A 454 28.40 1.01 18.00
C ILE A 454 28.70 -0.04 16.93
N ALA A 455 29.88 0.06 16.32
CA ALA A 455 30.33 -0.82 15.25
C ALA A 455 31.86 -0.82 15.17
N SER A 456 32.42 -1.78 14.46
CA SER A 456 33.85 -1.86 14.19
C SER A 456 34.16 -2.50 12.85
N PHE A 457 35.37 -2.29 12.35
CA PHE A 457 35.96 -3.02 11.23
C PHE A 457 37.42 -3.34 11.53
N SER A 458 37.95 -4.38 10.91
CA SER A 458 39.33 -4.82 11.13
C SER A 458 40.04 -5.12 9.82
N ASN A 459 41.37 -5.14 9.87
CA ASN A 459 42.23 -5.52 8.75
C ASN A 459 42.01 -4.74 7.43
N PRO A 460 41.79 -3.39 7.45
CA PRO A 460 41.52 -2.64 6.23
C PRO A 460 42.69 -2.75 5.25
N LYS A 461 42.38 -3.02 3.98
CA LYS A 461 43.38 -3.15 2.90
C LYS A 461 43.41 -1.89 2.04
N LYS A 462 44.57 -1.59 1.45
CA LYS A 462 44.70 -0.51 0.47
C LYS A 462 43.65 -0.69 -0.61
N GLN A 463 43.07 0.41 -1.02
CA GLN A 463 42.02 0.42 -2.02
C GLN A 463 40.70 -0.32 -1.67
N GLN A 464 40.51 -0.74 -0.42
CA GLN A 464 39.26 -1.36 0.00
C GLN A 464 38.13 -0.32 0.19
N SER A 465 36.91 -0.72 -0.14
CA SER A 465 35.68 -0.08 0.32
C SER A 465 35.18 -0.83 1.55
N ILE A 466 34.94 -0.10 2.63
CA ILE A 466 34.46 -0.63 3.90
C ILE A 466 33.01 -0.17 4.06
N GLU A 467 32.10 -1.10 4.31
CA GLU A 467 30.70 -0.80 4.63
C GLU A 467 30.44 -1.12 6.10
N ILE A 468 29.88 -0.16 6.82
CA ILE A 468 29.51 -0.28 8.23
C ILE A 468 28.00 -0.07 8.35
N ASP A 469 27.30 -1.02 8.96
CA ASP A 469 25.87 -0.88 9.27
C ASP A 469 25.68 0.07 10.46
N LEU A 470 24.87 1.11 10.25
CA LEU A 470 24.52 2.15 11.21
C LEU A 470 23.01 2.27 11.42
N THR A 471 22.23 1.28 10.98
CA THR A 471 20.75 1.33 10.97
C THR A 471 20.18 1.69 12.34
N GLY A 472 20.69 1.09 13.42
CA GLY A 472 20.22 1.35 14.79
C GLY A 472 20.48 2.77 15.31
N VAL A 473 21.38 3.54 14.69
CA VAL A 473 21.74 4.91 15.11
C VAL A 473 20.99 5.98 14.31
N ILE A 474 20.55 5.66 13.09
CA ILE A 474 19.92 6.62 12.18
C ILE A 474 18.39 6.45 12.15
N SER A 475 17.83 5.55 12.97
CA SER A 475 16.42 5.16 12.99
C SER A 475 15.39 6.29 13.15
N SER A 476 15.76 7.45 13.71
CA SER A 476 14.86 8.62 13.87
C SER A 476 14.95 9.67 12.75
N GLY A 477 15.85 9.49 11.77
CA GLY A 477 15.85 10.19 10.47
C GLY A 477 15.91 11.72 10.48
N SER A 478 16.21 12.41 11.59
CA SER A 478 16.13 13.87 11.66
C SER A 478 17.39 14.55 12.20
N GLY A 479 17.61 15.80 11.80
CA GLY A 479 18.73 16.63 12.27
C GLY A 479 20.07 16.30 11.60
N SER A 480 21.12 16.13 12.42
CA SER A 480 22.46 15.76 11.95
C SER A 480 22.99 14.60 12.77
N VAL A 481 23.74 13.72 12.11
CA VAL A 481 24.49 12.64 12.79
C VAL A 481 25.97 12.93 12.69
N SER A 482 26.65 12.91 13.83
CA SER A 482 28.11 12.98 13.92
C SER A 482 28.66 11.65 14.40
N LEU A 483 29.75 11.21 13.76
CA LEU A 483 30.45 9.97 14.06
C LEU A 483 31.93 10.28 14.28
N ALA A 484 32.56 9.50 15.14
CA ALA A 484 34.00 9.46 15.26
C ALA A 484 34.53 8.04 14.98
N ILE A 485 35.74 7.94 14.47
CA ILE A 485 36.42 6.68 14.21
C ILE A 485 37.78 6.70 14.88
N ASP A 486 38.05 5.72 15.73
CA ASP A 486 39.31 5.57 16.44
C ASP A 486 39.88 4.16 16.32
N THR A 487 41.10 3.98 16.82
CA THR A 487 41.70 2.67 17.02
C THR A 487 42.63 2.68 18.23
N GLY A 488 42.77 1.52 18.88
CA GLY A 488 43.83 1.28 19.86
C GLY A 488 45.13 0.74 19.26
N SER A 489 45.14 0.43 17.96
CA SER A 489 46.30 -0.11 17.23
C SER A 489 47.31 0.99 16.93
N SER A 490 48.61 0.73 17.12
CA SER A 490 49.68 1.60 16.58
C SER A 490 49.93 1.38 15.09
N ASP A 491 49.37 0.32 14.52
CA ASP A 491 49.30 0.10 13.08
C ASP A 491 47.98 0.74 12.60
N GLY A 492 48.03 2.03 12.26
CA GLY A 492 46.88 2.83 11.86
C GLY A 492 46.44 2.61 10.41
N ALA A 493 45.34 3.25 10.01
CA ALA A 493 44.85 3.23 8.64
C ALA A 493 44.55 4.64 8.13
N VAL A 494 44.54 4.80 6.81
CA VAL A 494 44.21 6.07 6.15
C VAL A 494 43.02 5.88 5.24
N ILE A 495 41.98 6.68 5.46
CA ILE A 495 40.77 6.70 4.63
C ILE A 495 40.68 8.03 3.87
N ARG A 496 39.86 8.06 2.83
CA ARG A 496 39.59 9.26 2.03
C ARG A 496 38.58 10.17 2.71
N SER A 497 38.76 11.48 2.56
CA SER A 497 37.82 12.52 2.98
C SER A 497 36.87 12.94 1.85
N LYS A 498 35.98 13.89 2.13
CA LYS A 498 35.08 14.51 1.16
C LYS A 498 35.84 15.38 0.14
N GLU A 499 37.07 15.79 0.42
CA GLU A 499 37.98 16.50 -0.50
C GLU A 499 38.63 15.57 -1.51
N ALA A 500 38.39 14.25 -1.45
CA ALA A 500 38.88 13.33 -2.47
C ALA A 500 38.43 13.77 -3.88
N GLN A 501 39.37 13.77 -4.83
CA GLN A 501 39.14 14.24 -6.19
C GLN A 501 38.02 13.47 -6.89
N SER A 502 38.03 12.14 -6.79
CA SER A 502 36.96 11.28 -7.32
C SER A 502 35.81 11.16 -6.32
N ALA A 503 34.59 11.50 -6.74
CA ALA A 503 33.41 11.42 -5.88
C ALA A 503 33.13 10.00 -5.34
N SER A 504 33.45 8.95 -6.11
CA SER A 504 33.33 7.55 -5.69
C SER A 504 34.26 7.15 -4.53
N ASN A 505 35.29 7.95 -4.25
CA ASN A 505 36.23 7.72 -3.16
C ASN A 505 35.83 8.47 -1.88
N ARG A 506 34.83 9.36 -1.91
CA ARG A 506 34.41 10.13 -0.75
C ARG A 506 33.59 9.26 0.21
N PRO A 507 33.63 9.53 1.53
CA PRO A 507 32.70 8.90 2.46
C PRO A 507 31.26 9.10 1.99
N THR A 508 30.41 8.08 2.15
CA THR A 508 29.00 8.16 1.75
C THR A 508 28.14 7.48 2.80
N LEU A 509 27.10 8.15 3.27
CA LEU A 509 26.05 7.51 4.05
C LEU A 509 24.91 7.13 3.10
N ILE A 510 24.66 5.83 2.97
CA ILE A 510 23.66 5.24 2.08
C ILE A 510 22.49 4.82 2.96
N VAL A 511 21.31 5.40 2.75
CA VAL A 511 20.13 5.18 3.58
C VAL A 511 19.00 4.63 2.75
N GLY A 512 18.56 3.41 3.07
CA GLY A 512 17.30 2.86 2.59
C GLY A 512 16.15 3.41 3.44
N TYR A 513 15.15 4.01 2.81
CA TYR A 513 14.01 4.59 3.51
C TYR A 513 12.73 4.40 2.69
N ARG A 514 11.60 4.68 3.32
CA ARG A 514 10.28 4.48 2.72
C ARG A 514 9.30 5.55 3.21
#